data_AF-A0A3Q2YEZ4-F1
#
_entry.id   AF-A0A3Q2YEZ4-F1
#
_cell.length_a   1.000
_cell.length_b   1.000
_cell.length_c   1.000
_cell.angle_alpha   90.00
_cell.angle_beta   90.00
_cell.angle_gamma   90.00
#
_symmetry.space_group_name_H-M   'P 1'
#
loop_
_entity.id
_entity.type
_entity.pdbx_description
1 polymer ?
#
loop_
_entity_poly.entity_id
_entity_poly.type
_entity_poly.pdbx_seq_one_letter_code
_entity_poly.pdbx_strand_id
1 'polypeptide(L)'
;MTVLKRLGRRRLPIANKMAVPENDDQASKLEFSLDVPFPSARQAAVALGSLSPDREPRRGGVHKRLTLTGSVLNVKWRADEARVLRVSVNSFLDHLSLVLETMHAFSADVCEDPHVVLGHQPPSAT
;
A
#
# COMPACT_ATOMS: atom_id res chain seq x y z
N MET A 1 -62.67 -34.82 -41.68
CA MET A 1 -61.96 -33.67 -42.31
C MET A 1 -61.58 -32.74 -41.16
N THR A 2 -60.35 -32.45 -40.75
CA THR A 2 -59.02 -32.47 -41.36
C THR A 2 -57.98 -32.51 -40.23
N VAL A 3 -56.86 -33.17 -40.49
CA VAL A 3 -55.66 -33.29 -39.63
C VAL A 3 -54.80 -32.02 -39.70
N LEU A 4 -54.24 -31.51 -38.58
CA LEU A 4 -52.95 -30.77 -38.55
C LEU A 4 -52.44 -30.58 -37.10
N LYS A 5 -51.50 -31.39 -36.60
CA LYS A 5 -50.01 -31.33 -36.67
C LYS A 5 -49.35 -30.31 -35.73
N ARG A 6 -48.45 -30.88 -34.89
CA ARG A 6 -47.15 -30.34 -34.40
C ARG A 6 -47.20 -29.15 -33.42
N LEU A 7 -46.24 -28.89 -32.54
CA LEU A 7 -45.16 -29.62 -31.85
C LEU A 7 -44.51 -28.53 -30.98
N GLY A 8 -44.27 -28.82 -29.70
CA GLY A 8 -43.16 -28.24 -28.94
C GLY A 8 -43.31 -26.81 -28.43
N ARG A 9 -43.19 -26.63 -27.11
CA ARG A 9 -41.89 -26.40 -26.44
C ARG A 9 -42.17 -26.00 -24.99
N ARG A 10 -41.59 -26.77 -24.07
CA ARG A 10 -41.41 -26.38 -22.66
C ARG A 10 -40.60 -25.08 -22.60
N ARG A 11 -40.97 -24.14 -21.73
CA ARG A 11 -40.01 -23.37 -20.90
C ARG A 11 -40.70 -22.45 -19.88
N LEU A 12 -40.50 -22.85 -18.62
CA LEU A 12 -40.10 -22.11 -17.41
C LEU A 12 -40.59 -20.66 -17.16
N PRO A 13 -40.87 -20.32 -15.88
CA PRO A 13 -41.33 -19.00 -15.49
C PRO A 13 -40.28 -17.90 -15.74
N ILE A 14 -40.83 -16.71 -15.96
CA ILE A 14 -40.20 -15.46 -16.35
C ILE A 14 -39.02 -15.11 -15.42
N ALA A 15 -37.85 -14.99 -16.02
CA ALA A 15 -36.61 -14.57 -15.40
C ALA A 15 -36.74 -13.20 -14.71
N ASN A 16 -36.01 -13.09 -13.59
CA ASN A 16 -35.78 -11.86 -12.83
C ASN A 16 -35.59 -10.64 -13.73
N LYS A 17 -36.45 -9.66 -13.49
CA LYS A 17 -36.31 -8.29 -13.94
C LYS A 17 -35.15 -7.63 -13.17
N MET A 18 -34.34 -6.86 -13.91
CA MET A 18 -33.35 -5.87 -13.44
C MET A 18 -32.05 -6.43 -12.85
N ALA A 19 -31.14 -6.83 -13.74
CA ALA A 19 -29.77 -6.33 -13.66
C ALA A 19 -29.62 -5.36 -14.82
N VAL A 20 -29.67 -4.06 -14.53
CA VAL A 20 -29.12 -3.05 -15.43
C VAL A 20 -27.64 -3.41 -15.55
N PRO A 21 -27.08 -3.69 -16.75
CA PRO A 21 -25.66 -3.55 -16.90
C PRO A 21 -25.42 -2.05 -16.78
N GLU A 22 -25.14 -1.59 -15.55
CA GLU A 22 -24.42 -0.35 -15.39
C GLU A 22 -23.16 -0.56 -16.21
N ASN A 23 -23.08 0.15 -17.33
CA ASN A 23 -21.85 0.34 -18.05
C ASN A 23 -20.87 0.83 -16.99
N ASP A 24 -20.01 -0.05 -16.49
CA ASP A 24 -18.74 0.36 -15.95
C ASP A 24 -18.12 1.16 -17.08
N ASP A 25 -18.22 2.49 -16.97
CA ASP A 25 -17.36 3.41 -17.66
C ASP A 25 -15.96 2.87 -17.44
N GLN A 26 -15.47 2.15 -18.45
CA GLN A 26 -14.12 1.60 -18.52
C GLN A 26 -13.17 2.79 -18.77
N ALA A 27 -13.32 3.86 -17.99
CA ALA A 27 -12.30 4.85 -17.78
C ALA A 27 -11.07 4.04 -17.36
N SER A 28 -10.06 4.08 -18.22
CA SER A 28 -8.82 3.36 -18.00
C SER A 28 -8.19 3.91 -16.73
N LYS A 29 -8.41 3.22 -15.60
CA LYS A 29 -7.86 3.66 -14.31
C LYS A 29 -6.35 3.61 -14.40
N LEU A 30 -5.71 4.73 -14.10
CA LEU A 30 -4.27 4.86 -14.09
C LEU A 30 -3.72 4.13 -12.87
N GLU A 31 -2.67 3.35 -13.07
CA GLU A 31 -1.99 2.62 -12.00
C GLU A 31 -0.54 3.09 -11.87
N PHE A 32 -0.07 3.19 -10.64
CA PHE A 32 1.34 3.44 -10.33
C PHE A 32 1.76 2.56 -9.16
N SER A 33 3.00 2.06 -9.19
CA SER A 33 3.56 1.25 -8.12
C SER A 33 4.96 1.74 -7.78
N LEU A 34 5.27 1.79 -6.49
CA LEU A 34 6.56 2.17 -5.95
C LEU A 34 7.02 1.14 -4.94
N ASP A 35 8.26 0.70 -5.09
CA ASP A 35 8.92 -0.21 -4.16
C ASP A 35 10.10 0.52 -3.50
N VAL A 36 10.07 0.61 -2.18
CA VAL A 36 11.09 1.31 -1.38
C VAL A 36 11.82 0.28 -0.52
N PRO A 37 13.08 -0.06 -0.85
CA PRO A 37 13.88 -0.94 -0.02
C PRO A 37 14.42 -0.20 1.21
N PHE A 38 14.27 -0.81 2.38
CA PHE A 38 14.86 -0.34 3.63
C PHE A 38 16.03 -1.23 4.05
N PRO A 39 17.00 -0.71 4.83
CA PRO A 39 18.13 -1.50 5.35
C PRO A 39 17.73 -2.66 6.25
N SER A 40 16.55 -2.60 6.88
CA SER A 40 16.03 -3.67 7.74
C SER A 40 14.50 -3.76 7.68
N ALA A 41 13.97 -4.97 7.93
CA ALA A 41 12.52 -5.19 8.04
C ALA A 41 11.88 -4.36 9.17
N ARG A 42 12.63 -4.12 10.26
CA ARG A 42 12.19 -3.27 11.37
C ARG A 42 11.96 -1.83 10.91
N GLN A 43 12.91 -1.22 10.22
CA GLN A 43 12.76 0.14 9.70
C GLN A 43 11.60 0.23 8.70
N ALA A 44 11.46 -0.77 7.83
CA ALA A 44 10.35 -0.82 6.88
C ALA A 44 8.98 -0.89 7.59
N ALA A 45 8.86 -1.65 8.68
CA ALA A 45 7.66 -1.73 9.49
C ALA A 45 7.33 -0.40 10.21
N VAL A 46 8.35 0.29 10.73
CA VAL A 46 8.18 1.63 11.31
C VAL A 46 7.69 2.60 10.25
N ALA A 47 8.28 2.59 9.04
CA ALA A 47 7.87 3.47 7.96
C ALA A 47 6.42 3.22 7.52
N LEU A 48 6.02 1.95 7.38
CA LEU A 48 4.64 1.58 7.09
C LEU A 48 3.68 2.14 8.17
N GLY A 49 4.04 2.00 9.45
CA GLY A 49 3.25 2.52 10.56
C GLY A 49 3.07 4.03 10.52
N SER A 50 4.16 4.76 10.23
CA SER A 50 4.15 6.23 10.10
C SER A 50 3.38 6.72 8.88
N LEU A 51 3.35 5.95 7.79
CA LEU A 51 2.71 6.33 6.51
C LEU A 51 1.26 5.83 6.36
N SER A 52 0.84 4.87 7.21
CA SER A 52 -0.52 4.31 7.20
C SER A 52 -1.67 5.24 7.65
N PRO A 53 -1.50 6.25 8.53
CA PRO A 53 -2.62 7.08 8.98
C PRO A 53 -3.10 8.10 7.93
N ASP A 54 -2.41 8.26 6.81
CA ASP A 54 -2.80 9.20 5.75
C ASP A 54 -3.86 8.61 4.81
N ARG A 55 -5.08 8.46 5.36
CA ARG A 55 -6.26 8.12 4.58
C ARG A 55 -6.60 9.31 3.69
N GLU A 56 -6.12 9.25 2.45
CA GLU A 56 -6.57 10.12 1.37
C GLU A 56 -8.11 10.18 1.39
N PRO A 57 -8.72 11.37 1.45
CA PRO A 57 -10.17 11.49 1.51
C PRO A 57 -10.80 10.70 0.35
N ARG A 58 -11.72 9.78 0.69
CA ARG A 58 -12.37 8.84 -0.23
C ARG A 58 -13.04 9.48 -1.46
N ARG A 59 -13.20 10.81 -1.46
CA ARG A 59 -13.79 11.60 -2.54
C ARG A 59 -12.80 11.99 -3.63
N GLY A 60 -11.50 11.71 -3.47
CA GLY A 60 -10.46 12.18 -4.39
C GLY A 60 -10.30 11.41 -5.69
N GLY A 61 -11.01 10.30 -5.94
CA GLY A 61 -10.82 9.50 -7.16
C GLY A 61 -9.46 8.77 -7.23
N VAL A 62 -8.79 8.61 -6.09
CA VAL A 62 -7.54 7.83 -5.95
C VAL A 62 -7.65 6.81 -4.81
N HIS A 63 -7.14 5.61 -5.07
CA HIS A 63 -7.00 4.52 -4.13
C HIS A 63 -5.52 4.22 -3.93
N LYS A 64 -5.05 4.30 -2.68
CA LYS A 64 -3.67 4.03 -2.27
C LYS A 64 -3.63 2.82 -1.35
N ARG A 65 -2.73 1.89 -1.60
CA ARG A 65 -2.52 0.68 -0.78
C ARG A 65 -1.04 0.52 -0.46
N LEU A 66 -0.71 0.39 0.81
CA LEU A 66 0.63 0.11 1.30
C LEU A 66 0.69 -1.33 1.82
N THR A 67 1.74 -2.05 1.45
CA THR A 67 2.03 -3.41 1.93
C THR A 67 3.52 -3.54 2.18
N LEU A 68 3.91 -4.44 3.09
CA LEU A 68 5.30 -4.70 3.38
C LEU A 68 5.67 -6.14 3.03
N THR A 69 6.74 -6.31 2.26
CA THR A 69 7.30 -7.60 1.89
C THR A 69 8.75 -7.66 2.36
N GLY A 70 9.00 -8.28 3.52
CA GLY A 70 10.33 -8.31 4.14
C GLY A 70 10.78 -6.91 4.55
N SER A 71 11.84 -6.40 3.91
CA SER A 71 12.35 -5.03 4.10
C SER A 71 11.93 -4.05 3.01
N VAL A 72 11.01 -4.45 2.11
CA VAL A 72 10.56 -3.60 1.00
C VAL A 72 9.14 -3.13 1.26
N LEU A 73 8.94 -1.81 1.29
CA LEU A 73 7.62 -1.18 1.33
C LEU A 73 7.10 -1.05 -0.09
N ASN A 74 6.01 -1.75 -0.39
CA ASN A 74 5.33 -1.68 -1.68
C ASN A 74 4.11 -0.76 -1.57
N VAL A 75 3.99 0.19 -2.49
CA VAL A 75 2.88 1.13 -2.53
C VAL A 75 2.24 1.11 -3.90
N LYS A 76 0.92 0.95 -3.95
CA LYS A 76 0.15 0.89 -5.19
C LYS A 76 -0.94 1.95 -5.19
N TRP A 77 -1.00 2.71 -6.27
CA TRP A 77 -2.04 3.69 -6.53
C TRP A 77 -2.89 3.26 -7.70
N ARG A 78 -4.18 3.59 -7.62
CA ARG A 78 -5.13 3.56 -8.72
C ARG A 78 -5.88 4.86 -8.73
N ALA A 79 -5.95 5.57 -9.85
CA ALA A 79 -6.67 6.83 -9.93
C ALA A 79 -7.42 6.95 -11.26
N ASP A 80 -8.51 7.71 -11.24
CA ASP A 80 -9.30 7.96 -12.45
C ASP A 80 -8.65 9.06 -13.32
N GLU A 81 -7.87 9.96 -12.70
CA GLU A 81 -7.21 11.09 -13.38
C GLU A 81 -5.72 11.18 -13.07
N ALA A 82 -4.92 11.53 -14.10
CA ALA A 82 -3.47 11.67 -13.96
C ALA A 82 -3.08 12.78 -12.99
N ARG A 83 -3.87 13.86 -12.93
CA ARG A 83 -3.65 14.98 -12.00
C ARG A 83 -3.77 14.51 -10.55
N VAL A 84 -4.80 13.75 -10.23
CA VAL A 84 -5.03 13.21 -8.89
C VAL A 84 -3.90 12.24 -8.52
N LEU A 85 -3.54 11.33 -9.44
CA LEU A 85 -2.43 10.40 -9.23
C LEU A 85 -1.12 11.14 -8.90
N ARG A 86 -0.79 12.18 -9.67
CA ARG A 86 0.42 13.00 -9.47
C ARG A 86 0.42 13.67 -8.10
N VAL A 87 -0.70 14.28 -7.69
CA VAL A 87 -0.81 14.94 -6.37
C VAL A 87 -0.65 13.93 -5.24
N SER A 88 -1.32 12.78 -5.32
CA SER A 88 -1.26 11.73 -4.30
C SER A 88 0.14 11.10 -4.18
N VAL A 89 0.81 10.84 -5.31
CA VAL A 89 2.18 10.31 -5.33
C VAL A 89 3.16 11.32 -4.74
N ASN A 90 3.09 12.60 -5.15
CA ASN A 90 3.99 13.63 -4.61
C ASN A 90 3.83 13.81 -3.10
N SER A 91 2.59 13.94 -2.62
CA SER A 91 2.33 14.06 -1.17
C SER A 91 2.85 12.85 -0.39
N PHE A 92 2.73 11.64 -0.95
CA PHE A 92 3.30 10.45 -0.32
C PHE A 92 4.83 10.50 -0.25
N LEU A 93 5.50 10.97 -1.31
CA LEU A 93 6.96 11.10 -1.34
C LEU A 93 7.46 12.15 -0.34
N ASP A 94 6.73 13.25 -0.18
CA ASP A 94 7.04 14.27 0.84
C ASP A 94 6.98 13.67 2.25
N HIS A 95 5.92 12.91 2.55
CA HIS A 95 5.80 12.21 3.84
C HIS A 95 6.86 11.12 4.02
N LEU A 96 7.21 10.40 2.95
CA LEU A 96 8.27 9.40 2.99
C LEU A 96 9.63 10.05 3.28
N SER A 97 9.94 11.20 2.67
CA SER A 97 11.18 11.95 2.95
C SER A 97 11.28 12.30 4.42
N LEU A 98 10.21 12.88 4.98
CA LEU A 98 10.17 13.23 6.40
C LEU A 98 10.38 12.02 7.32
N VAL A 99 9.77 10.88 7.01
CA VAL A 99 9.95 9.64 7.77
C VAL A 99 11.39 9.14 7.68
N LEU A 100 12.00 9.17 6.49
CA LEU A 100 13.38 8.75 6.29
C LEU A 100 14.37 9.68 7.01
N GLU A 101 14.16 10.99 6.94
CA GLU A 101 14.96 11.99 7.67
C GLU A 101 14.85 11.78 9.18
N THR A 102 13.63 11.54 9.68
CA THR A 102 13.39 11.22 11.10
C THR A 102 14.15 9.96 11.51
N MET A 103 14.03 8.89 10.73
CA MET A 103 14.75 7.64 11.01
C MET A 103 16.25 7.84 11.00
N HIS A 104 16.78 8.65 10.08
CA HIS A 104 18.20 8.94 9.99
C HIS A 104 18.68 9.73 11.21
N ALA A 105 17.98 10.79 11.58
CA ALA A 105 18.30 11.62 12.74
C ALA A 105 18.38 10.79 14.03
N PHE A 106 17.44 9.88 14.25
CA PHE A 106 17.40 9.03 15.45
C PHE A 106 18.12 7.68 15.30
N SER A 107 18.86 7.46 14.21
CA SER A 107 19.62 6.21 14.01
C SER A 107 21.00 6.21 14.67
N ALA A 108 21.58 7.39 14.94
CA ALA A 108 22.91 7.56 15.54
C ALA A 108 22.89 7.78 17.06
N ASP A 109 21.74 8.13 17.64
CA ASP A 109 21.61 8.36 19.09
C ASP A 109 21.56 7.05 19.91
N VAL A 110 21.61 5.90 19.24
CA VAL A 110 21.67 4.58 19.87
C VAL A 110 23.04 3.94 19.62
N CYS A 111 23.95 4.21 20.56
CA CYS A 111 25.17 3.47 20.86
C CYS A 111 26.43 3.85 20.07
N GLU A 112 27.13 4.86 20.57
CA GLU A 112 28.59 4.79 20.69
C GLU A 112 28.93 4.95 22.18
N ASP A 113 28.91 3.84 22.93
CA ASP A 113 29.68 3.75 24.18
C ASP A 113 30.80 2.71 23.97
N PRO A 114 31.94 3.12 23.39
CA PRO A 114 33.10 2.24 23.28
C PRO A 114 33.88 2.26 24.62
N HIS A 115 33.97 1.08 25.24
CA HIS A 115 34.88 0.66 26.32
C HIS A 115 34.46 0.85 27.80
N VAL A 116 33.67 -0.10 28.30
CA VAL A 116 34.02 -0.82 29.55
C VAL A 116 34.68 -2.14 29.16
N VAL A 117 36.00 -2.14 28.98
CA VAL A 117 36.93 -3.25 29.31
C VAL A 117 38.35 -2.67 29.30
N LEU A 118 38.98 -2.57 30.47
CA LEU A 118 40.41 -2.86 30.66
C LEU A 118 40.61 -3.22 32.13
N GLY A 119 40.51 -4.52 32.42
CA GLY A 119 41.12 -5.07 33.63
C GLY A 119 42.63 -5.10 33.45
N HIS A 120 43.37 -4.53 34.41
CA HIS A 120 44.79 -4.73 34.77
C HIS A 120 45.08 -3.62 35.81
N GLN A 121 45.56 -3.78 37.05
CA GLN A 121 46.23 -4.83 37.82
C GLN A 121 46.23 -4.34 39.30
N PRO A 122 46.14 -5.19 40.36
CA PRO A 122 46.20 -4.68 41.74
C PRO A 122 47.61 -4.13 42.07
N PRO A 123 47.73 -3.04 42.85
CA PRO A 123 49.03 -2.56 43.30
C PRO A 123 49.64 -3.57 44.28
N SER A 124 50.82 -4.07 43.92
CA SER A 124 51.67 -4.88 44.80
C SER A 124 51.97 -4.13 46.09
N ALA A 125 51.73 -4.78 47.22
CA ALA A 125 52.16 -4.32 48.53
C ALA A 125 53.69 -4.43 48.66
N THR A 126 54.35 -3.35 49.07
CA THR A 126 55.55 -3.37 49.94
C THR A 126 55.60 -2.05 50.69
#